data_AF-A0A958NN51-F1
#
_entry.id   AF-A0A958NN51-F1
#
_cell.length_a   1.000
_cell.length_b   1.000
_cell.length_c   1.000
_cell.angle_alpha   90.00
_cell.angle_beta   90.00
_cell.angle_gamma   90.00
#
_symmetry.space_group_name_H-M   'P 1'
#
loop_
_entity.id
_entity.type
_entity.pdbx_description
1 polymer ?
#
loop_
_entity_poly.entity_id
_entity_poly.type
_entity_poly.pdbx_seq_one_letter_code
_entity_poly.pdbx_strand_id
1 'polypeptide(L)' 'MRKHIVAGNWKMNNGLIQTETLIAELKKQEKTSDVEVMIAPTFTNLWHAFEATRQYDIEVIAQNMHFAENGAYTGEIS' A
#
# COMPACT_ATOMS: atom_id res chain seq x y z
N MET A 1 24.24 9.14 0.95
CA MET A 1 23.18 9.62 1.88
C MET A 1 22.08 8.57 1.94
N ARG A 2 21.37 8.45 3.07
CA ARG A 2 20.27 7.47 3.22
C ARG A 2 18.96 8.07 2.69
N LYS A 3 18.11 7.23 2.09
CA LYS A 3 16.74 7.60 1.75
C LYS A 3 15.88 7.62 3.02
N HIS A 4 14.96 8.57 3.10
CA HIS A 4 13.96 8.63 4.16
C HIS A 4 12.67 7.99 3.65
N ILE A 5 12.06 7.13 4.46
CA ILE A 5 10.85 6.38 4.09
C ILE A 5 9.83 6.52 5.21
N VAL A 6 8.58 6.77 4.84
CA VAL A 6 7.41 6.67 5.73
C VAL A 6 6.45 5.63 5.16
N ALA A 7 6.31 4.50 5.85
CA ALA A 7 5.46 3.40 5.43
C ALA A 7 4.30 3.19 6.41
N GLY A 8 3.07 3.34 5.92
CA GLY A 8 1.85 3.08 6.67
C GLY A 8 1.41 1.63 6.54
N ASN A 9 1.71 0.78 7.53
CA ASN A 9 1.15 -0.57 7.60
C ASN A 9 -0.28 -0.53 8.19
N TRP A 10 -1.28 -0.79 7.34
CA TRP A 10 -2.68 -0.71 7.75
C TRP A 10 -3.17 -1.96 8.47
N LYS A 11 -2.35 -3.02 8.52
CA LYS A 11 -2.68 -4.32 9.14
C LYS A 11 -3.99 -4.86 8.57
N MET A 12 -4.72 -5.66 9.35
CA MET A 12 -6.04 -6.17 9.01
C MET A 12 -7.14 -5.16 9.35
N ASN A 13 -7.07 -3.97 8.75
CA ASN A 13 -8.09 -2.92 8.89
C ASN A 13 -8.56 -2.45 7.52
N ASN A 14 -9.68 -1.71 7.52
CA ASN A 14 -10.33 -1.07 6.38
C ASN A 14 -10.96 -2.05 5.38
N GLY A 15 -12.28 -1.90 5.17
CA GLY A 15 -12.94 -2.40 3.96
C GLY A 15 -12.62 -1.52 2.74
N LEU A 16 -13.18 -1.87 1.58
CA LEU A 16 -12.94 -1.14 0.31
C LEU A 16 -13.24 0.36 0.43
N ILE A 17 -14.44 0.73 0.89
CA ILE A 17 -14.86 2.14 1.02
C ILE A 17 -13.93 2.92 1.97
N GLN A 18 -13.53 2.30 3.08
CA GLN A 18 -12.62 2.91 4.06
C GLN A 18 -11.22 3.11 3.46
N THR A 19 -10.75 2.15 2.66
CA THR A 19 -9.48 2.24 1.92
C THR A 19 -9.52 3.40 0.92
N GLU A 20 -10.56 3.47 0.08
CA GLU A 20 -10.73 4.57 -0.88
C GLU A 20 -10.80 5.93 -0.20
N THR A 21 -11.54 6.01 0.90
CA THR A 21 -11.67 7.25 1.69
C THR A 21 -10.32 7.68 2.26
N LEU A 22 -9.57 6.76 2.87
CA LEU A 22 -8.25 7.06 3.43
C LEU A 22 -7.27 7.51 2.35
N ILE A 23 -7.27 6.87 1.18
CA ILE A 23 -6.45 7.28 0.03
C ILE A 23 -6.87 8.67 -0.47
N ALA A 24 -8.16 8.94 -0.57
CA ALA A 24 -8.67 10.25 -0.98
C ALA A 24 -8.22 11.37 -0.02
N GLU A 25 -8.21 11.13 1.28
CA GLU A 25 -7.70 12.09 2.26
C GLU A 25 -6.18 12.25 2.22
N LEU A 26 -5.43 11.16 1.97
CA LEU A 26 -3.97 11.20 1.80
C LEU A 26 -3.58 12.04 0.58
N LYS A 27 -4.29 11.89 -0.55
CA LYS A 27 -4.03 12.65 -1.79
C LYS A 27 -4.20 14.16 -1.64
N LYS A 28 -4.96 14.62 -0.64
CA LYS A 28 -5.16 16.06 -0.36
C LYS A 28 -4.00 16.67 0.42
N GLN A 29 -3.11 15.84 0.99
CA GLN A 29 -1.97 16.33 1.75
C GLN A 29 -0.84 16.75 0.80
N GLU A 30 -0.17 17.84 1.16
CA GLU A 30 1.04 18.27 0.45
C GLU A 30 2.27 17.59 1.03
N LYS A 31 3.12 17.04 0.15
CA LYS A 31 4.39 16.43 0.54
C LYS A 31 5.37 17.55 0.93
N THR A 32 5.82 17.56 2.18
CA THR A 32 6.65 18.64 2.76
C THR A 32 8.15 18.36 2.73
N SER A 33 8.57 17.18 2.28
CA SER A 33 9.98 16.78 2.21
C SER A 33 10.19 15.72 1.13
N ASP A 34 11.45 15.44 0.76
CA ASP A 34 11.83 14.44 -0.23
C ASP A 34 11.81 12.99 0.33
N VAL A 35 10.75 12.66 1.08
CA VAL A 35 10.55 11.36 1.71
C VAL A 35 9.75 10.43 0.80
N GLU A 36 10.13 9.17 0.70
CA GLU A 36 9.32 8.15 0.01
C GLU A 36 8.13 7.76 0.90
N VAL A 37 6.91 7.87 0.35
CA VAL A 37 5.67 7.56 1.08
C VAL A 37 5.10 6.26 0.54
N MET A 38 4.88 5.30 1.44
CA MET A 38 4.38 3.97 1.11
C MET A 38 3.13 3.64 1.96
N ILE A 39 2.18 2.93 1.36
CA ILE A 39 1.03 2.37 2.07
C ILE A 39 0.96 0.85 1.87
N ALA A 40 0.70 0.12 2.96
CA ALA A 40 0.51 -1.33 2.93
C ALA A 40 -0.92 -1.69 3.34
N PRO A 41 -1.90 -1.67 2.40
CA PRO A 41 -3.27 -2.11 2.65
C PRO A 41 -3.34 -3.63 2.82
N THR A 42 -4.50 -4.16 3.23
CA THR A 42 -4.75 -5.61 3.17
C THR A 42 -4.63 -6.10 1.72
N PHE A 43 -4.24 -7.36 1.52
CA PHE A 43 -4.11 -7.95 0.18
C PHE A 43 -5.39 -7.79 -0.66
N THR A 44 -6.56 -7.97 -0.02
CA THR A 44 -7.88 -7.80 -0.66
C THR A 44 -8.14 -6.41 -1.23
N ASN A 45 -7.41 -5.38 -0.77
CA ASN A 45 -7.53 -4.01 -1.23
C ASN A 45 -6.30 -3.54 -2.05
N LEU A 46 -5.30 -4.40 -2.26
CA LEU A 46 -4.01 -4.02 -2.84
C LEU A 46 -4.15 -3.45 -4.26
N TRP A 47 -4.90 -4.15 -5.12
CA TRP A 47 -5.17 -3.70 -6.49
C TRP A 47 -5.96 -2.38 -6.53
N HIS A 48 -6.98 -2.24 -5.67
CA HIS A 48 -7.77 -1.01 -5.58
C HIS A 48 -6.92 0.17 -5.12
N ALA A 49 -6.04 -0.04 -4.14
CA ALA A 49 -5.11 0.98 -3.68
C ALA A 49 -4.14 1.39 -4.80
N PHE A 50 -3.59 0.43 -5.54
CA PHE A 50 -2.70 0.69 -6.68
C PHE A 50 -3.38 1.54 -7.76
N GLU A 51 -4.58 1.16 -8.19
CA GLU A 51 -5.32 1.94 -9.20
C GLU A 51 -5.67 3.34 -8.68
N ALA A 52 -6.04 3.45 -7.40
CA ALA A 52 -6.34 4.73 -6.80
C ALA A 52 -5.10 5.64 -6.72
N THR A 53 -3.89 5.12 -6.45
CA THR A 53 -2.68 5.96 -6.30
C THR A 53 -1.86 6.13 -7.57
N ARG A 54 -2.26 5.54 -8.71
CA ARG A 54 -1.44 5.45 -9.94
C ARG A 54 -0.87 6.77 -10.50
N GLN A 55 -1.50 7.91 -10.20
CA GLN A 55 -1.08 9.25 -10.63
C GLN A 55 -0.52 10.11 -9.49
N TYR A 56 -0.27 9.52 -8.33
CA TYR A 56 0.19 10.19 -7.13
C TYR A 56 1.52 9.61 -6.68
N ASP A 57 2.33 10.42 -6.01
CA ASP A 57 3.61 10.01 -5.42
C ASP A 57 3.40 9.25 -4.09
N ILE A 58 2.65 8.14 -4.17
CA ILE A 58 2.33 7.23 -3.07
C ILE A 58 2.51 5.80 -3.58
N GLU A 59 3.53 5.12 -3.07
CA GLU A 59 3.82 3.74 -3.42
C GLU A 59 2.90 2.77 -2.66
N VAL A 60 2.42 1.73 -3.34
CA VAL A 60 1.59 0.68 -2.75
C VAL A 60 2.43 -0.58 -2.63
N ILE A 61 2.54 -1.10 -1.40
CA ILE A 61 3.33 -2.28 -1.07
C ILE A 61 2.44 -3.36 -0.42
N ALA A 62 2.82 -4.62 -0.55
CA ALA A 62 2.15 -5.72 0.14
C ALA A 62 2.60 -5.84 1.60
N GLN A 63 1.73 -6.36 2.48
CA GLN A 63 2.05 -6.59 3.90
C GLN A 63 2.87 -7.87 4.13
N ASN A 64 2.72 -8.86 3.26
CA ASN A 64 3.41 -10.15 3.33
C ASN A 64 3.56 -10.71 1.92
N MET A 65 4.62 -11.49 1.70
CA MET A 65 4.90 -12.17 0.44
C MET A 65 5.49 -13.56 0.76
N HIS A 66 4.99 -14.58 0.10
CA HIS A 66 5.55 -15.92 0.17
C HIS A 66 6.92 -15.95 -0.51
N PHE A 67 7.84 -16.77 0.02
CA PHE A 67 9.22 -16.80 -0.48
C PHE A 67 9.36 -17.46 -1.86
N ALA A 68 8.43 -18.34 -2.22
CA ALA A 68 8.41 -18.99 -3.53
C ALA A 68 7.51 -18.23 -4.50
N GLU A 69 7.94 -18.13 -5.77
CA GLU A 69 7.22 -17.41 -6.83
C GLU A 69 5.89 -18.09 -7.25
N ASN A 70 5.79 -19.42 -7.12
CA ASN A 70 4.56 -20.18 -7.38
C ASN A 70 4.64 -21.59 -6.75
N GLY A 71 3.49 -22.25 -6.57
CA GLY A 71 3.40 -23.62 -6.11
C GLY A 71 2.07 -23.95 -5.42
N ALA A 72 1.99 -25.14 -4.82
CA ALA A 72 0.81 -25.60 -4.09
C ALA A 72 0.76 -25.05 -2.65
N TYR A 73 0.68 -23.72 -2.53
CA TYR A 73 0.67 -22.98 -1.26
C TYR A 73 -0.69 -22.32 -1.03
N THR A 74 -1.68 -23.11 -0.60
CA THR A 74 -3.05 -22.63 -0.41
C THR A 74 -3.11 -21.43 0.52
N GLY A 75 -3.60 -20.30 0.01
CA GLY A 75 -3.80 -19.06 0.78
C GLY A 75 -2.61 -18.10 0.79
N GLU A 76 -1.45 -18.53 0.29
CA GLU A 76 -0.26 -17.68 0.18
C GLU A 76 -0.30 -16.81 -1.08
N ILE A 77 0.40 -15.67 -1.03
CA ILE A 77 0.51 -14.68 -2.11
C ILE A 77 1.97 -14.52 -2.50
N SER A 78 2.26 -14.54 -3.81
CA SER A 78 3.58 -14.37 -4.42
C SER A 78 3.66 -13.10 -5.27
#